data_AF-A0A223HZ50-F1
#
_entry.id   AF-A0A223HZ50-F1
#
_cell.length_a   1.000
_cell.length_b   1.000
_cell.length_c   1.000
_cell.angle_alpha   90.00
_cell.angle_beta   90.00
_cell.angle_gamma   90.00
#
_symmetry.space_group_name_H-M   'P 1'
#
loop_
_entity.id
_entity.type
_entity.pdbx_description
1 polymer ?
#
loop_
_entity_poly.entity_id
_entity_poly.type
_entity_poly.pdbx_seq_one_letter_code
_entity_poly.pdbx_strand_id
1 'polypeptide(L)'
;MRSYEIIQHSLQKFLLVVEKIIGLLDGKYTYLEFEEELKKILNELGKEICADVLHELDQSIYKDKHKRKNWVVVQKDCERTITTVFGDITYKRRYYKNKETGEKAYLVDKAAGIQKYERIDAELKADITDLSTILSYQKTTQELKRNGANCNVSRQTVMNTLRKIDNLQTYEKPKTKKEIETLYIEADEDHIHLQNGRPDIVKLIYVHEGKQTITKGRNELKNAVYFSGVYEGEKVEELWKEVWEYIVSTYNEDKIKRIYVSGDGAEWIKFGVKYLPNAVYVLDLFHLQKYITAAIKEDKKTKREFWKAIFKADKQKVNELLTQKYKELELNGTENPVTKCQTYINNNWDGINSYSLYKKEITGCSAESHVSHVLSERLSRRPISWSKVGAHKMAKLRAIKASGILLKDVILKQQYECLKPIEIPKQTIYKAKQQLKKIKSTYENIISLPILQNKKTLTSQAIKSLLLRSAI
;
A
#
# COMPACT_ATOMS: atom_id res chain seq x y z
N MET A 1 19.64 14.53 37.88
CA MET A 1 20.08 13.78 36.69
C MET A 1 19.84 14.59 35.45
N ARG A 2 20.92 15.04 34.83
CA ARG A 2 20.99 16.07 33.80
C ARG A 2 20.97 15.39 32.44
N SER A 3 20.31 15.99 31.47
CA SER A 3 20.25 15.57 30.06
C SER A 3 21.61 15.46 29.33
N TYR A 4 22.71 15.63 30.08
CA TYR A 4 24.11 15.42 29.73
C TYR A 4 24.44 13.95 29.44
N GLU A 5 23.71 13.01 30.06
CA GLU A 5 23.98 11.57 29.95
C GLU A 5 23.75 11.01 28.54
N ILE A 6 22.73 11.46 27.79
CA ILE A 6 22.45 10.94 26.43
C ILE A 6 23.61 11.17 25.46
N ILE A 7 24.08 12.41 25.35
CA ILE A 7 25.06 12.73 24.30
C ILE A 7 26.40 12.06 24.61
N GLN A 8 26.77 11.98 25.89
CA GLN A 8 27.92 11.19 26.30
C GLN A 8 27.72 9.70 26.07
N HIS A 9 26.56 9.16 26.40
CA HIS A 9 26.26 7.74 26.25
C HIS A 9 26.17 7.33 24.77
N SER A 10 25.50 8.11 23.92
CA SER A 10 25.47 7.93 22.47
C SER A 10 26.86 8.08 21.85
N LEU A 11 27.68 9.03 22.33
CA LEU A 11 29.07 9.16 21.86
C LEU A 11 29.94 7.97 22.28
N GLN A 12 29.80 7.49 23.51
CA GLN A 12 30.49 6.28 23.99
C GLN A 12 30.10 5.07 23.15
N LYS A 13 28.80 4.87 22.88
CA LYS A 13 28.29 3.82 21.99
C LYS A 13 28.85 3.95 20.58
N PHE A 14 28.96 5.18 20.06
CA PHE A 14 29.58 5.43 18.76
C PHE A 14 31.08 5.10 18.75
N LEU A 15 31.83 5.44 19.81
CA LEU A 15 33.24 5.08 19.94
C LEU A 15 33.43 3.56 20.02
N LEU A 16 32.59 2.85 20.77
CA LEU A 16 32.59 1.38 20.82
C LEU A 16 32.30 0.76 19.44
N VAL A 17 31.43 1.39 18.65
CA VAL A 17 31.18 0.99 17.26
C VAL A 17 32.42 1.21 16.40
N VAL A 18 33.12 2.33 16.53
CA VAL A 18 34.39 2.58 15.83
C VAL A 18 35.43 1.53 16.21
N GLU A 19 35.57 1.19 17.49
CA GLU A 19 36.47 0.13 17.96
C GLU A 19 36.12 -1.22 17.33
N LYS A 20 34.83 -1.61 17.30
CA LYS A 20 34.38 -2.84 16.65
C LYS A 20 34.70 -2.83 15.15
N ILE A 21 34.46 -1.72 14.46
CA ILE A 21 34.78 -1.56 13.03
C ILE A 21 36.28 -1.72 12.78
N ILE A 22 37.13 -1.12 13.62
CA ILE A 22 38.59 -1.29 13.52
C ILE A 22 38.98 -2.75 13.74
N GLY A 23 38.32 -3.45 14.68
CA GLY A 23 38.52 -4.88 14.92
C GLY A 23 38.19 -5.76 13.71
N LEU A 24 37.19 -5.38 12.89
CA LEU A 24 36.88 -6.09 11.64
C LEU A 24 37.94 -5.90 10.54
N LEU A 25 38.81 -4.89 10.69
CA LEU A 25 39.90 -4.59 9.74
C LEU A 25 41.23 -5.25 10.14
N ASP A 26 41.20 -6.26 11.02
CA ASP A 26 42.38 -6.99 11.51
C ASP A 26 43.00 -7.97 10.50
N GLY A 27 42.43 -8.05 9.29
CA GLY A 27 42.89 -8.92 8.21
C GLY A 27 42.26 -10.31 8.19
N LYS A 28 41.35 -10.64 9.13
CA LYS A 28 40.65 -11.94 9.17
C LYS A 28 39.35 -11.97 8.38
N TYR A 29 38.81 -10.81 8.01
CA TYR A 29 37.55 -10.69 7.28
C TYR A 29 37.83 -10.32 5.83
N THR A 30 37.13 -10.99 4.92
CA THR A 30 36.97 -10.50 3.54
C THR A 30 36.10 -9.25 3.52
N TYR A 31 36.15 -8.48 2.43
CA TYR A 31 35.31 -7.28 2.30
C TYR A 31 33.81 -7.60 2.40
N LEU A 32 33.36 -8.73 1.84
CA LEU A 32 31.96 -9.15 1.91
C LEU A 32 31.53 -9.45 3.36
N GLU A 33 32.36 -10.16 4.13
CA GLU A 33 32.10 -10.42 5.54
C GLU A 33 32.14 -9.14 6.39
N PHE A 34 33.04 -8.21 6.05
CA PHE A 34 33.08 -6.88 6.67
C PHE A 34 31.77 -6.11 6.46
N GLU A 35 31.20 -6.11 5.25
CA GLU A 35 29.94 -5.43 4.95
C GLU A 35 28.77 -6.01 5.78
N GLU A 36 28.68 -7.33 5.88
CA GLU A 36 27.64 -8.00 6.68
C GLU A 36 27.77 -7.68 8.17
N GLU A 37 28.99 -7.73 8.73
CA GLU A 37 29.23 -7.41 10.15
C GLU A 37 29.03 -5.93 10.45
N LEU A 38 29.48 -5.02 9.57
CA LEU A 38 29.25 -3.59 9.70
C LEU A 38 27.75 -3.28 9.80
N LYS A 39 26.94 -3.89 8.94
CA LYS A 39 25.48 -3.74 8.97
C LYS A 39 24.88 -4.17 10.31
N LYS A 40 25.33 -5.30 10.89
CA LYS A 40 24.88 -5.77 12.20
C LYS A 40 25.23 -4.77 13.31
N ILE A 41 26.47 -4.25 13.31
CA ILE A 41 26.94 -3.28 14.30
C ILE A 41 26.11 -1.98 14.23
N LEU A 42 25.87 -1.46 13.03
CA LEU A 42 25.09 -0.22 12.85
C LEU A 42 23.62 -0.38 13.27
N ASN A 43 23.02 -1.54 12.98
CA ASN A 43 21.67 -1.83 13.44
C ASN A 43 21.58 -1.91 14.97
N GLU A 44 22.55 -2.53 15.63
CA GLU A 44 22.57 -2.61 17.10
C GLU A 44 22.73 -1.21 17.72
N LEU A 45 23.61 -0.38 17.16
CA LEU A 45 23.72 1.02 17.56
C LEU A 45 22.38 1.77 17.40
N GLY A 46 21.67 1.53 16.29
CA GLY A 46 20.34 2.10 16.05
C GLY A 46 19.33 1.73 17.13
N LYS A 47 19.25 0.44 17.50
CA LYS A 47 18.37 -0.03 18.59
C LYS A 47 18.68 0.65 19.92
N GLU A 48 19.97 0.69 20.27
CA GLU A 48 20.42 1.28 21.52
C GLU A 48 20.11 2.78 21.60
N ILE A 49 20.34 3.53 20.52
CA ILE A 49 20.04 4.97 20.46
C ILE A 49 18.52 5.21 20.57
N CYS A 50 17.70 4.45 19.85
CA CYS A 50 16.25 4.59 19.94
C CYS A 50 15.73 4.29 21.36
N ALA A 51 16.27 3.27 22.03
CA ALA A 51 15.94 2.96 23.43
C ALA A 51 16.29 4.12 24.36
N ASP A 52 17.48 4.72 24.21
CA ASP A 52 17.91 5.88 25.00
C ASP A 52 17.00 7.10 24.79
N VAL A 53 16.62 7.38 23.54
CA VAL A 53 15.71 8.49 23.21
C VAL A 53 14.36 8.31 23.90
N LEU A 54 13.79 7.10 23.87
CA LEU A 54 12.53 6.79 24.56
C LEU A 54 12.67 6.90 26.08
N HIS A 55 13.76 6.38 26.65
CA HIS A 55 14.03 6.52 28.07
C HIS A 55 14.04 7.98 28.51
N GLU A 56 14.69 8.83 27.73
CA GLU A 56 14.88 10.23 28.09
C GLU A 56 13.67 11.11 27.81
N LEU A 57 12.86 10.73 26.83
CA LEU A 57 11.54 11.29 26.67
C LEU A 57 10.67 11.00 27.90
N ASP A 58 10.69 9.77 28.44
CA ASP A 58 10.00 9.43 29.69
C ASP A 58 10.56 10.22 30.90
N GLN A 59 11.88 10.35 31.02
CA GLN A 59 12.51 11.16 32.08
C GLN A 59 12.14 12.65 31.98
N SER A 60 12.10 13.18 30.76
CA SER A 60 11.70 14.57 30.47
C SER A 60 10.26 14.83 30.91
N ILE A 61 9.33 13.95 30.55
CA ILE A 61 7.93 14.01 30.97
C ILE A 61 7.79 13.91 32.50
N TYR A 62 8.57 13.04 33.13
CA TYR A 62 8.52 12.86 34.58
C TYR A 62 9.03 14.10 35.37
N LYS A 63 10.12 14.70 34.93
CA LYS A 63 10.74 15.87 35.59
C LYS A 63 9.93 17.15 35.38
N ASP A 64 9.29 17.30 34.22
CA ASP A 64 8.52 18.47 33.86
C ASP A 64 7.07 18.39 34.39
N LYS A 65 6.79 19.09 35.50
CA LYS A 65 5.46 19.15 36.11
C LYS A 65 4.37 19.68 35.17
N HIS A 66 4.71 20.51 34.18
CA HIS A 66 3.75 21.01 33.20
C HIS A 66 3.37 19.91 32.21
N LYS A 67 4.35 19.15 31.70
CA LYS A 67 4.09 18.03 30.76
C LYS A 67 3.22 16.93 31.38
N ARG A 68 3.29 16.74 32.70
CA ARG A 68 2.45 15.78 33.45
C ARG A 68 1.39 16.44 34.32
N LYS A 69 0.90 17.65 33.95
CA LYS A 69 -0.19 18.32 34.68
C LYS A 69 -1.36 17.34 34.84
N ASN A 70 -1.87 17.21 36.06
CA ASN A 70 -2.96 16.29 36.44
C ASN A 70 -2.63 14.79 36.34
N TRP A 71 -1.43 14.40 35.91
CA TRP A 71 -0.99 13.01 35.85
C TRP A 71 -0.09 12.64 37.05
N VAL A 72 -0.47 11.56 37.75
CA VAL A 72 0.35 10.97 38.81
C VAL A 72 0.90 9.62 38.41
N VAL A 73 2.15 9.36 38.80
CA VAL A 73 2.79 8.06 38.56
C VAL A 73 2.16 7.02 39.49
N VAL A 74 1.69 5.93 38.90
CA VAL A 74 1.12 4.76 39.59
C VAL A 74 2.11 3.61 39.62
N GLN A 75 2.92 3.46 38.56
CA GLN A 75 3.93 2.41 38.47
C GLN A 75 5.15 2.93 37.70
N LYS A 76 6.33 2.46 38.09
CA LYS A 76 7.61 2.78 37.45
C LYS A 76 8.18 1.53 36.78
N ASP A 77 9.11 1.76 35.85
CA ASP A 77 9.94 0.72 35.24
C ASP A 77 9.13 -0.39 34.56
N CYS A 78 7.97 -0.05 33.99
CA CYS A 78 7.21 -0.97 33.16
C CYS A 78 7.95 -1.17 31.84
N GLU A 79 8.36 -2.40 31.54
CA GLU A 79 9.06 -2.70 30.29
C GLU A 79 8.09 -2.82 29.10
N ARG A 80 8.58 -2.43 27.93
CA ARG A 80 7.91 -2.65 26.64
C ARG A 80 8.94 -2.90 25.57
N THR A 81 8.63 -3.87 24.70
CA THR A 81 9.38 -4.13 23.48
C THR A 81 8.55 -3.73 22.26
N ILE A 82 9.17 -3.01 21.33
CA ILE A 82 8.62 -2.69 20.01
C ILE A 82 9.60 -3.14 18.94
N THR A 83 9.11 -3.81 17.92
CA THR A 83 9.86 -4.20 16.74
C THR A 83 9.91 -3.04 15.76
N THR A 84 11.12 -2.67 15.32
CA THR A 84 11.39 -1.57 14.38
C THR A 84 12.25 -2.01 13.21
N VAL A 85 12.56 -1.08 12.30
CA VAL A 85 13.52 -1.30 11.20
C VAL A 85 14.92 -1.66 11.67
N PHE A 86 15.34 -1.24 12.87
CA PHE A 86 16.63 -1.64 13.47
C PHE A 86 16.54 -2.99 14.21
N GLY A 87 15.32 -3.46 14.50
CA GLY A 87 15.02 -4.67 15.25
C GLY A 87 14.23 -4.40 16.53
N ASP A 88 14.24 -5.36 17.46
CA ASP A 88 13.48 -5.27 18.72
C ASP A 88 14.14 -4.28 19.68
N ILE A 89 13.39 -3.26 20.10
CA ILE A 89 13.80 -2.22 21.04
C ILE A 89 13.01 -2.37 22.33
N THR A 90 13.72 -2.57 23.45
CA THR A 90 13.12 -2.66 24.78
C THR A 90 13.44 -1.39 25.57
N TYR A 91 12.41 -0.78 26.16
CA TYR A 91 12.55 0.42 26.99
C TYR A 91 11.65 0.36 28.23
N LYS A 92 12.05 1.12 29.25
CA LYS A 92 11.30 1.29 30.50
C LYS A 92 10.48 2.57 30.42
N ARG A 93 9.23 2.49 30.86
CA ARG A 93 8.25 3.59 30.83
C ARG A 93 7.48 3.66 32.15
N ARG A 94 6.98 4.85 32.48
CA ARG A 94 6.15 5.08 33.67
C ARG A 94 4.67 5.03 33.34
N TYR A 95 3.90 4.41 34.23
CA TYR A 95 2.44 4.34 34.12
C TYR A 95 1.80 5.45 34.94
N TYR A 96 0.93 6.24 34.32
CA TYR A 96 0.28 7.39 34.94
C TYR A 96 -1.23 7.21 35.05
N LYS A 97 -1.84 7.84 36.06
CA LYS A 97 -3.28 8.04 36.17
C LYS A 97 -3.58 9.55 36.22
N ASN A 98 -4.52 10.00 35.41
CA ASN A 98 -5.03 11.35 35.45
C ASN A 98 -5.95 11.51 36.66
N LYS A 99 -5.73 12.55 37.47
CA LYS A 99 -6.49 12.83 38.70
C LYS A 99 -7.92 13.31 38.43
N GLU A 100 -8.14 14.01 37.33
CA GLU A 100 -9.44 14.58 36.97
C GLU A 100 -10.30 13.56 36.22
N THR A 101 -9.74 12.91 35.20
CA THR A 101 -10.51 12.01 34.32
C THR A 101 -10.47 10.55 34.75
N GLY A 102 -9.54 10.18 35.65
CA GLY A 102 -9.28 8.78 36.00
C GLY A 102 -8.58 7.96 34.91
N GLU A 103 -8.32 8.54 33.74
CA GLU A 103 -7.66 7.90 32.60
C GLU A 103 -6.27 7.38 33.00
N LYS A 104 -5.88 6.21 32.48
CA LYS A 104 -4.54 5.65 32.71
C LYS A 104 -3.77 5.51 31.40
N ALA A 105 -2.51 5.95 31.39
CA ALA A 105 -1.70 5.96 30.17
C ALA A 105 -0.19 5.87 30.44
N TYR A 106 0.54 5.45 29.42
CA TYR A 106 1.98 5.63 29.32
C TYR A 106 2.23 6.88 28.49
N LEU A 107 2.70 7.96 29.14
CA LEU A 107 2.82 9.27 28.48
C LEU A 107 3.93 9.29 27.42
N VAL A 108 5.02 8.54 27.64
CA VAL A 108 6.09 8.39 26.64
C VAL A 108 5.60 7.71 25.37
N ASP A 109 4.76 6.68 25.49
CA ASP A 109 4.18 5.99 24.33
C ASP A 109 3.28 6.91 23.52
N LYS A 110 2.42 7.71 24.20
CA LYS A 110 1.60 8.73 23.55
C LYS A 110 2.46 9.76 22.82
N ALA A 111 3.57 10.19 23.43
CA ALA A 111 4.50 11.14 22.83
C ALA A 111 5.26 10.55 21.62
N ALA A 112 5.56 9.25 21.65
CA ALA A 112 6.21 8.51 20.57
C ALA A 112 5.23 7.99 19.51
N GLY A 113 3.91 8.17 19.70
CA GLY A 113 2.88 7.68 18.78
C GLY A 113 2.58 6.19 18.84
N ILE A 114 3.00 5.53 19.90
CA ILE A 114 2.90 4.07 20.03
C ILE A 114 1.57 3.73 20.72
N GLN A 115 0.62 3.19 19.96
CA GLN A 115 -0.71 2.82 20.42
C GLN A 115 -0.67 1.68 21.45
N LYS A 116 -1.76 1.51 22.20
CA LYS A 116 -1.91 0.42 23.16
C LYS A 116 -1.84 -0.94 22.45
N TYR A 117 -1.08 -1.88 23.00
CA TYR A 117 -0.84 -3.23 22.45
C TYR A 117 -0.12 -3.29 21.10
N GLU A 118 0.32 -2.15 20.56
CA GLU A 118 1.14 -2.10 19.36
C GLU A 118 2.49 -2.78 19.60
N ARG A 119 2.92 -3.62 18.66
CA ARG A 119 4.18 -4.36 18.74
C ARG A 119 5.18 -4.00 17.63
N ILE A 120 4.70 -3.37 16.57
CA ILE A 120 5.47 -2.98 15.40
C ILE A 120 5.31 -1.48 15.27
N ASP A 121 6.39 -0.75 15.04
CA ASP A 121 6.36 0.69 14.83
C ASP A 121 5.75 1.09 13.48
N ALA A 122 5.51 2.40 13.34
CA ALA A 122 4.92 3.02 12.16
C ALA A 122 5.64 2.65 10.86
N GLU A 123 6.97 2.79 10.89
CA GLU A 123 7.85 2.62 9.74
C GLU A 123 7.83 1.18 9.24
N LEU A 124 8.03 0.21 10.15
CA LEU A 124 8.01 -1.19 9.78
C LEU A 124 6.61 -1.66 9.37
N LYS A 125 5.54 -1.11 9.97
CA LYS A 125 4.17 -1.36 9.47
C LYS A 125 3.99 -0.91 8.04
N ALA A 126 4.52 0.26 7.69
CA ALA A 126 4.43 0.81 6.35
C ALA A 126 5.17 -0.09 5.33
N ASP A 127 6.38 -0.51 5.66
CA ASP A 127 7.16 -1.46 4.85
C ASP A 127 6.48 -2.83 4.71
N ILE A 128 5.96 -3.38 5.82
CA ILE A 128 5.15 -4.62 5.81
C ILE A 128 3.99 -4.49 4.83
N THR A 129 3.32 -3.34 4.83
CA THR A 129 2.12 -3.12 4.03
C THR A 129 2.44 -3.06 2.55
N ASP A 130 3.43 -2.25 2.19
CA ASP A 130 3.82 -2.08 0.80
C ASP A 130 4.34 -3.39 0.21
N LEU A 131 5.24 -4.09 0.91
CA LEU A 131 5.79 -5.37 0.46
C LEU A 131 4.70 -6.45 0.33
N SER A 132 3.75 -6.50 1.26
CA SER A 132 2.68 -7.51 1.26
C SER A 132 1.73 -7.39 0.08
N THR A 133 1.65 -6.20 -0.55
CA THR A 133 0.86 -6.02 -1.77
C THR A 133 1.42 -6.82 -2.93
N ILE A 134 2.72 -7.09 -2.96
CA ILE A 134 3.38 -7.83 -4.07
C ILE A 134 3.74 -9.24 -3.62
N LEU A 135 4.17 -9.40 -2.37
CA LEU A 135 4.73 -10.64 -1.84
C LEU A 135 3.73 -11.40 -0.96
N SER A 136 3.94 -12.71 -0.83
CA SER A 136 3.24 -13.49 0.20
C SER A 136 3.68 -13.04 1.61
N TYR A 137 2.90 -13.33 2.64
CA TYR A 137 3.27 -12.93 4.01
C TYR A 137 4.61 -13.53 4.46
N GLN A 138 4.89 -14.78 4.05
CA GLN A 138 6.18 -15.42 4.33
C GLN A 138 7.33 -14.75 3.59
N LYS A 139 7.14 -14.41 2.30
CA LYS A 139 8.17 -13.70 1.52
C LYS A 139 8.39 -12.28 2.02
N THR A 140 7.35 -11.62 2.52
CA THR A 140 7.46 -10.31 3.18
C THR A 140 8.37 -10.40 4.41
N THR A 141 8.16 -11.39 5.27
CA THR A 141 9.08 -11.64 6.41
C THR A 141 10.52 -11.86 5.95
N GLN A 142 10.74 -12.62 4.87
CA GLN A 142 12.09 -12.88 4.34
C GLN A 142 12.73 -11.60 3.79
N GLU A 143 11.97 -10.78 3.10
CA GLU A 143 12.45 -9.54 2.49
C GLU A 143 12.82 -8.49 3.53
N LEU A 144 12.02 -8.36 4.60
CA LEU A 144 12.35 -7.49 5.72
C LEU A 144 13.69 -7.90 6.37
N LYS A 145 13.93 -9.20 6.55
CA LYS A 145 15.20 -9.72 7.07
C LYS A 145 16.38 -9.41 6.12
N ARG A 146 16.21 -9.56 4.81
CA ARG A 146 17.23 -9.24 3.80
C ARG A 146 17.62 -7.76 3.84
N ASN A 147 16.64 -6.88 3.98
CA ASN A 147 16.86 -5.44 4.08
C ASN A 147 17.54 -5.01 5.39
N GLY A 148 17.84 -5.96 6.28
CA GLY A 148 18.62 -5.69 7.49
C GLY A 148 17.79 -5.45 8.71
N ALA A 149 16.46 -5.49 8.60
CA ALA A 149 15.64 -5.46 9.78
C ALA A 149 15.85 -6.78 10.53
N ASN A 150 16.59 -6.71 11.64
CA ASN A 150 16.75 -7.84 12.55
C ASN A 150 15.47 -7.97 13.41
N CYS A 151 14.33 -8.00 12.72
CA CYS A 151 12.99 -7.94 13.26
C CYS A 151 12.39 -9.35 13.26
N ASN A 152 11.90 -9.81 14.41
CA ASN A 152 11.27 -11.12 14.56
C ASN A 152 9.79 -11.07 14.14
N VAL A 153 9.53 -10.74 12.88
CA VAL A 153 8.16 -10.62 12.33
C VAL A 153 7.72 -11.93 11.70
N SER A 154 6.77 -12.63 12.31
CA SER A 154 6.18 -13.84 11.74
C SER A 154 5.20 -13.53 10.59
N ARG A 155 4.91 -14.52 9.73
CA ARG A 155 3.85 -14.42 8.70
C ARG A 155 2.49 -14.06 9.29
N GLN A 156 2.20 -14.53 10.51
CA GLN A 156 0.96 -14.25 11.22
C GLN A 156 0.93 -12.79 11.69
N THR A 157 2.08 -12.27 12.12
CA THR A 157 2.24 -10.86 12.48
C THR A 157 1.99 -9.97 11.27
N VAL A 158 2.58 -10.29 10.10
CA VAL A 158 2.31 -9.58 8.83
C VAL A 158 0.81 -9.55 8.54
N MET A 159 0.14 -10.70 8.55
CA MET A 159 -1.31 -10.77 8.29
C MET A 159 -2.12 -9.93 9.29
N ASN A 160 -1.79 -10.00 10.57
CA ASN A 160 -2.48 -9.26 11.62
C ASN A 160 -2.25 -7.75 11.50
N THR A 161 -1.06 -7.32 11.06
CA THR A 161 -0.77 -5.91 10.77
C THR A 161 -1.71 -5.40 9.69
N LEU A 162 -1.79 -6.07 8.54
CA LEU A 162 -2.63 -5.64 7.42
C LEU A 162 -4.12 -5.56 7.78
N ARG A 163 -4.61 -6.51 8.57
CA ARG A 163 -6.02 -6.53 9.00
C ARG A 163 -6.39 -5.37 9.92
N LYS A 164 -5.42 -4.82 10.64
CA LYS A 164 -5.60 -3.72 11.60
C LYS A 164 -5.36 -2.34 10.99
N ILE A 165 -4.93 -2.26 9.73
CA ILE A 165 -4.77 -0.97 9.05
C ILE A 165 -6.16 -0.38 8.83
N ASP A 166 -6.31 0.86 9.26
CA ASP A 166 -7.53 1.63 9.06
C ASP A 166 -7.81 1.82 7.57
N ASN A 167 -9.03 2.20 7.22
CA ASN A 167 -9.34 2.45 5.81
C ASN A 167 -8.53 3.66 5.33
N LEU A 168 -7.60 3.40 4.42
CA LEU A 168 -6.78 4.42 3.77
C LEU A 168 -7.58 5.04 2.63
N GLN A 169 -7.42 6.35 2.41
CA GLN A 169 -8.02 7.02 1.25
C GLN A 169 -7.37 6.48 -0.04
N THR A 170 -8.21 6.27 -1.06
CA THR A 170 -7.80 5.72 -2.37
C THR A 170 -7.41 6.80 -3.39
N TYR A 171 -7.57 8.08 -3.03
CA TYR A 171 -7.28 9.24 -3.87
C TYR A 171 -6.96 10.47 -3.02
N GLU A 172 -6.23 11.42 -3.60
CA GLU A 172 -6.06 12.75 -3.02
C GLU A 172 -7.15 13.70 -3.52
N LYS A 173 -7.74 14.47 -2.61
CA LYS A 173 -8.75 15.47 -2.97
C LYS A 173 -8.09 16.67 -3.65
N PRO A 174 -8.48 17.04 -4.88
CA PRO A 174 -7.92 18.21 -5.52
C PRO A 174 -8.36 19.49 -4.78
N LYS A 175 -7.49 20.51 -4.77
CA LYS A 175 -7.82 21.82 -4.16
C LYS A 175 -8.99 22.51 -4.87
N THR A 176 -9.06 22.33 -6.18
CA THR A 176 -10.12 22.83 -7.05
C THR A 176 -10.71 21.67 -7.81
N LYS A 177 -12.03 21.54 -7.79
CA LYS A 177 -12.74 20.50 -8.56
C LYS A 177 -12.43 20.65 -10.04
N LYS A 178 -12.22 19.53 -10.72
CA LYS A 178 -11.99 19.47 -12.17
C LYS A 178 -13.32 19.63 -12.91
N GLU A 179 -13.26 20.23 -14.10
CA GLU A 179 -14.41 20.30 -15.01
C GLU A 179 -14.17 19.35 -16.19
N ILE A 180 -15.04 18.36 -16.35
CA ILE A 180 -14.99 17.39 -17.45
C ILE A 180 -16.40 17.04 -17.89
N GLU A 181 -16.60 16.83 -19.19
CA GLU A 181 -17.91 16.48 -19.74
C GLU A 181 -18.21 14.98 -19.69
N THR A 182 -17.18 14.14 -19.75
CA THR A 182 -17.30 12.68 -19.85
C THR A 182 -16.36 12.00 -18.88
N LEU A 183 -16.89 11.09 -18.06
CA LEU A 183 -16.13 10.16 -17.25
C LEU A 183 -16.37 8.73 -17.72
N TYR A 184 -15.40 7.87 -17.45
CA TYR A 184 -15.47 6.46 -17.75
C TYR A 184 -15.21 5.68 -16.46
N ILE A 185 -16.03 4.66 -16.25
CA ILE A 185 -15.93 3.71 -15.16
C ILE A 185 -15.90 2.35 -15.81
N GLU A 186 -14.89 1.54 -15.49
CA GLU A 186 -14.84 0.15 -15.91
C GLU A 186 -14.85 -0.73 -14.66
N ALA A 187 -15.65 -1.80 -14.69
CA ALA A 187 -15.91 -2.65 -13.55
C ALA A 187 -15.92 -4.13 -13.97
N ASP A 188 -15.28 -4.96 -13.15
CA ASP A 188 -15.16 -6.41 -13.33
C ASP A 188 -14.68 -7.05 -12.01
N GLU A 189 -14.36 -8.34 -12.00
CA GLU A 189 -14.05 -9.08 -10.79
C GLU A 189 -13.00 -10.19 -10.92
N ASP A 190 -12.35 -10.51 -9.81
CA ASP A 190 -11.48 -11.67 -9.66
C ASP A 190 -12.14 -12.72 -8.76
N HIS A 191 -12.01 -13.99 -9.15
CA HIS A 191 -12.52 -15.11 -8.37
C HIS A 191 -11.41 -15.65 -7.47
N ILE A 192 -11.65 -15.65 -6.16
CA ILE A 192 -10.68 -16.09 -5.15
C ILE A 192 -11.16 -17.34 -4.41
N HIS A 193 -10.21 -18.08 -3.84
CA HIS A 193 -10.52 -19.21 -2.97
C HIS A 193 -10.46 -18.77 -1.51
N LEU A 194 -11.49 -19.08 -0.74
CA LEU A 194 -11.48 -18.85 0.71
C LEU A 194 -10.91 -20.06 1.45
N GLN A 195 -10.39 -19.82 2.65
CA GLN A 195 -9.84 -20.86 3.54
C GLN A 195 -10.88 -21.89 4.01
N ASN A 196 -12.17 -21.58 3.89
CA ASN A 196 -13.27 -22.49 4.18
C ASN A 196 -13.67 -23.37 2.97
N GLY A 197 -12.91 -23.33 1.87
CA GLY A 197 -13.14 -24.11 0.66
C GLY A 197 -14.17 -23.52 -0.31
N ARG A 198 -14.83 -22.40 0.03
CA ARG A 198 -15.78 -21.73 -0.86
C ARG A 198 -15.10 -20.69 -1.75
N PRO A 199 -15.58 -20.46 -2.97
CA PRO A 199 -15.14 -19.32 -3.77
C PRO A 199 -15.75 -18.02 -3.22
N ASP A 200 -15.12 -16.90 -3.54
CA ASP A 200 -15.64 -15.54 -3.30
C ASP A 200 -15.19 -14.63 -4.44
N ILE A 201 -15.82 -13.46 -4.56
CA ILE A 201 -15.62 -12.52 -5.65
C ILE A 201 -15.04 -11.21 -5.10
N VAL A 202 -13.87 -10.83 -5.60
CA VAL A 202 -13.26 -9.52 -5.34
C VAL A 202 -13.63 -8.59 -6.48
N LYS A 203 -14.36 -7.53 -6.17
CA LYS A 203 -14.83 -6.55 -7.16
C LYS A 203 -13.75 -5.50 -7.42
N LEU A 204 -13.61 -5.06 -8.66
CA LEU A 204 -12.77 -3.95 -9.06
C LEU A 204 -13.61 -2.92 -9.82
N ILE A 205 -13.50 -1.66 -9.43
CA ILE A 205 -14.02 -0.52 -10.18
C ILE A 205 -12.87 0.46 -10.36
N TYR A 206 -12.75 1.07 -11.52
CA TYR A 206 -11.87 2.23 -11.68
C TYR A 206 -12.49 3.31 -12.54
N VAL A 207 -12.25 4.55 -12.13
CA VAL A 207 -12.75 5.76 -12.77
C VAL A 207 -11.59 6.44 -13.47
N HIS A 208 -11.77 6.87 -14.72
CA HIS A 208 -10.73 7.53 -15.51
C HIS A 208 -11.30 8.57 -16.49
N GLU A 209 -10.42 9.44 -16.99
CA GLU A 209 -10.75 10.57 -17.87
C GLU A 209 -10.54 10.21 -19.36
N GLY A 210 -10.73 8.92 -19.71
CA GLY A 210 -10.44 8.36 -21.03
C GLY A 210 -9.01 7.84 -21.16
N LYS A 211 -8.51 7.73 -22.40
CA LYS A 211 -7.20 7.15 -22.72
C LYS A 211 -6.27 8.13 -23.42
N GLN A 212 -4.96 7.95 -23.27
CA GLN A 212 -3.92 8.64 -24.04
C GLN A 212 -2.94 7.66 -24.65
N THR A 213 -2.43 8.01 -25.83
CA THR A 213 -1.38 7.24 -26.51
C THR A 213 -0.02 7.68 -26.03
N ILE A 214 0.75 6.74 -25.49
CA ILE A 214 2.12 6.98 -25.03
C ILE A 214 3.10 6.74 -26.17
N THR A 215 2.95 5.61 -26.85
CA THR A 215 3.69 5.27 -28.07
C THR A 215 2.77 4.52 -29.04
N LYS A 216 3.21 4.34 -30.28
CA LYS A 216 2.44 3.60 -31.29
C LYS A 216 2.07 2.20 -30.76
N GLY A 217 0.78 1.95 -30.59
CA GLY A 217 0.24 0.68 -30.09
C GLY A 217 0.18 0.55 -28.56
N ARG A 218 0.58 1.58 -27.80
CA ARG A 218 0.52 1.60 -26.33
C ARG A 218 -0.28 2.79 -25.84
N ASN A 219 -1.42 2.49 -25.21
CA ASN A 219 -2.26 3.47 -24.56
C ASN A 219 -2.22 3.28 -23.04
N GLU A 220 -2.55 4.35 -22.31
CA GLU A 220 -2.81 4.30 -20.88
C GLU A 220 -4.06 5.10 -20.54
N LEU A 221 -4.65 4.80 -19.39
CA LEU A 221 -5.80 5.53 -18.88
C LEU A 221 -5.35 6.83 -18.21
N LYS A 222 -6.07 7.91 -18.48
CA LYS A 222 -5.81 9.22 -17.85
C LYS A 222 -6.39 9.25 -16.45
N ASN A 223 -5.55 9.55 -15.45
CA ASN A 223 -5.96 9.79 -14.06
C ASN A 223 -6.85 8.67 -13.47
N ALA A 224 -6.49 7.41 -13.72
CA ALA A 224 -7.26 6.27 -13.25
C ALA A 224 -7.18 6.11 -11.72
N VAL A 225 -8.34 6.02 -11.06
CA VAL A 225 -8.47 5.79 -9.61
C VAL A 225 -9.27 4.51 -9.38
N TYR A 226 -8.73 3.61 -8.55
CA TYR A 226 -9.24 2.26 -8.33
C TYR A 226 -9.91 2.10 -6.98
N PHE A 227 -10.96 1.29 -6.96
CA PHE A 227 -11.74 0.89 -5.80
C PHE A 227 -11.92 -0.62 -5.84
N SER A 228 -11.70 -1.29 -4.71
CA SER A 228 -11.79 -2.75 -4.69
C SER A 228 -12.10 -3.28 -3.31
N GLY A 229 -12.61 -4.51 -3.26
CA GLY A 229 -12.88 -5.22 -2.03
C GLY A 229 -13.81 -6.40 -2.25
N VAL A 230 -14.00 -7.16 -1.18
CA VAL A 230 -15.06 -8.17 -1.13
C VAL A 230 -16.31 -7.51 -0.54
N TYR A 231 -17.38 -7.44 -1.34
CA TYR A 231 -18.67 -6.86 -0.98
C TYR A 231 -19.79 -7.82 -1.40
N GLU A 232 -20.71 -8.10 -0.49
CA GLU A 232 -21.83 -9.03 -0.70
C GLU A 232 -23.17 -8.37 -0.37
N GLY A 233 -24.21 -8.75 -1.11
CA GLY A 233 -25.57 -8.24 -0.90
C GLY A 233 -25.60 -6.71 -0.90
N GLU A 234 -26.24 -6.15 0.12
CA GLU A 234 -26.41 -4.70 0.30
C GLU A 234 -25.09 -3.94 0.42
N LYS A 235 -23.98 -4.59 0.82
CA LYS A 235 -22.66 -3.94 0.93
C LYS A 235 -22.06 -3.55 -0.41
N VAL A 236 -22.61 -4.01 -1.54
CA VAL A 236 -22.24 -3.51 -2.87
C VAL A 236 -22.49 -2.00 -2.97
N GLU A 237 -23.51 -1.48 -2.29
CA GLU A 237 -23.77 -0.05 -2.24
C GLU A 237 -22.61 0.73 -1.60
N GLU A 238 -21.95 0.18 -0.57
CA GLU A 238 -20.78 0.82 0.06
C GLU A 238 -19.65 1.05 -0.95
N LEU A 239 -19.41 0.10 -1.86
CA LEU A 239 -18.40 0.24 -2.91
C LEU A 239 -18.77 1.35 -3.91
N TRP A 240 -20.01 1.39 -4.38
CA TRP A 240 -20.46 2.44 -5.30
C TRP A 240 -20.56 3.81 -4.63
N LYS A 241 -20.82 3.85 -3.32
CA LYS A 241 -20.73 5.07 -2.51
C LYS A 241 -19.29 5.60 -2.45
N GLU A 242 -18.29 4.74 -2.25
CA GLU A 242 -16.86 5.14 -2.30
C GLU A 242 -16.52 5.77 -3.66
N VAL A 243 -17.01 5.19 -4.76
CA VAL A 243 -16.84 5.71 -6.14
C VAL A 243 -17.54 7.06 -6.30
N TRP A 244 -18.77 7.20 -5.80
CA TRP A 244 -19.52 8.45 -5.88
C TRP A 244 -18.87 9.57 -5.08
N GLU A 245 -18.45 9.29 -3.84
CA GLU A 245 -17.71 10.24 -2.99
C GLU A 245 -16.43 10.76 -3.67
N TYR A 246 -15.73 9.89 -4.42
CA TYR A 246 -14.60 10.31 -5.25
C TYR A 246 -15.03 11.28 -6.35
N ILE A 247 -16.08 10.95 -7.11
CA ILE A 247 -16.55 11.79 -8.21
C ILE A 247 -16.97 13.17 -7.70
N VAL A 248 -17.80 13.22 -6.65
CA VAL A 248 -18.29 14.47 -6.04
C VAL A 248 -17.13 15.30 -5.50
N SER A 249 -16.14 14.68 -4.86
CA SER A 249 -15.02 15.41 -4.26
C SER A 249 -13.97 15.88 -5.28
N THR A 250 -13.95 15.28 -6.47
CA THR A 250 -12.92 15.53 -7.49
C THR A 250 -13.41 16.38 -8.65
N TYR A 251 -14.68 16.26 -9.05
CA TYR A 251 -15.24 16.88 -10.24
C TYR A 251 -16.41 17.80 -9.92
N ASN A 252 -16.60 18.81 -10.77
CA ASN A 252 -17.81 19.62 -10.81
C ASN A 252 -18.91 18.81 -11.51
N GLU A 253 -19.86 18.28 -10.73
CA GLU A 253 -20.91 17.35 -11.19
C GLU A 253 -21.81 18.00 -12.25
N ASP A 254 -22.07 19.30 -12.13
CA ASP A 254 -22.90 20.05 -13.08
C ASP A 254 -22.31 20.08 -14.50
N LYS A 255 -21.01 19.82 -14.64
CA LYS A 255 -20.32 19.77 -15.92
C LYS A 255 -20.31 18.38 -16.54
N ILE A 256 -20.56 17.33 -15.75
CA ILE A 256 -20.51 15.94 -16.20
C ILE A 256 -21.80 15.62 -16.96
N LYS A 257 -21.70 15.55 -18.29
CA LYS A 257 -22.81 15.19 -19.16
C LYS A 257 -23.08 13.70 -19.14
N ARG A 258 -22.03 12.86 -19.09
CA ARG A 258 -22.14 11.40 -19.14
C ARG A 258 -21.07 10.69 -18.32
N ILE A 259 -21.48 9.59 -17.70
CA ILE A 259 -20.60 8.63 -17.05
C ILE A 259 -20.79 7.29 -17.76
N TYR A 260 -19.83 6.84 -18.56
CA TYR A 260 -19.91 5.52 -19.18
C TYR A 260 -19.48 4.46 -18.17
N VAL A 261 -20.35 3.50 -17.88
CA VAL A 261 -20.06 2.38 -16.98
C VAL A 261 -19.95 1.11 -17.80
N SER A 262 -18.72 0.64 -18.02
CA SER A 262 -18.40 -0.56 -18.76
C SER A 262 -18.25 -1.76 -17.83
N GLY A 263 -18.77 -2.93 -18.24
CA GLY A 263 -18.55 -4.18 -17.52
C GLY A 263 -19.20 -5.39 -18.16
N ASP A 264 -19.10 -6.54 -17.52
CA ASP A 264 -19.57 -7.85 -18.02
C ASP A 264 -21.09 -8.07 -17.92
N GLY A 265 -21.81 -7.11 -17.32
CA GLY A 265 -23.26 -7.18 -17.12
C GLY A 265 -23.71 -7.89 -15.86
N ALA A 266 -22.81 -8.13 -14.91
CA ALA A 266 -23.18 -8.53 -13.56
C ALA A 266 -24.14 -7.53 -12.90
N GLU A 267 -25.08 -8.04 -12.10
CA GLU A 267 -26.12 -7.21 -11.47
C GLU A 267 -25.53 -6.13 -10.55
N TRP A 268 -24.39 -6.40 -9.92
CA TRP A 268 -23.70 -5.42 -9.07
C TRP A 268 -23.10 -4.24 -9.87
N ILE A 269 -22.80 -4.43 -11.16
CA ILE A 269 -22.35 -3.38 -12.07
C ILE A 269 -23.55 -2.58 -12.57
N LYS A 270 -24.63 -3.26 -12.96
CA LYS A 270 -25.90 -2.63 -13.35
C LYS A 270 -26.49 -1.80 -12.22
N PHE A 271 -26.29 -2.19 -10.96
CA PHE A 271 -26.62 -1.38 -9.80
C PHE A 271 -25.90 -0.01 -9.84
N GLY A 272 -24.60 0.01 -10.14
CA GLY A 272 -23.82 1.26 -10.27
C GLY A 272 -24.37 2.20 -11.34
N VAL A 273 -24.83 1.66 -12.47
CA VAL A 273 -25.50 2.44 -13.53
C VAL A 273 -26.77 3.11 -13.01
N LYS A 274 -27.55 2.42 -12.18
CA LYS A 274 -28.78 2.99 -11.58
C LYS A 274 -28.47 3.97 -10.45
N TYR A 275 -27.36 3.76 -9.75
CA TYR A 275 -26.94 4.54 -8.59
C TYR A 275 -26.36 5.91 -8.99
N LEU A 276 -25.57 5.95 -10.07
CA LEU A 276 -24.86 7.16 -10.51
C LEU A 276 -25.71 8.04 -11.43
N PRO A 277 -25.67 9.38 -11.28
CA PRO A 277 -26.34 10.28 -12.21
C PRO A 277 -25.67 10.25 -13.58
N ASN A 278 -26.44 10.48 -14.64
CA ASN A 278 -25.96 10.56 -16.02
C ASN A 278 -25.19 9.31 -16.50
N ALA A 279 -25.41 8.16 -15.85
CA ALA A 279 -24.69 6.94 -16.17
C ALA A 279 -25.29 6.23 -17.39
N VAL A 280 -24.41 5.79 -18.28
CA VAL A 280 -24.75 5.03 -19.49
C VAL A 280 -24.04 3.69 -19.40
N TYR A 281 -24.82 2.60 -19.39
CA TYR A 281 -24.27 1.26 -19.41
C TYR A 281 -23.61 0.94 -20.75
N VAL A 282 -22.44 0.34 -20.73
CA VAL A 282 -21.71 -0.14 -21.91
C VAL A 282 -21.31 -1.60 -21.64
N LEU A 283 -21.68 -2.52 -22.53
CA LEU A 283 -21.30 -3.94 -22.35
C LEU A 283 -19.84 -4.16 -22.74
N ASP A 284 -19.08 -4.89 -21.95
CA ASP A 284 -17.74 -5.32 -22.35
C ASP A 284 -17.79 -6.28 -23.56
N LEU A 285 -17.18 -5.84 -24.66
CA LEU A 285 -17.08 -6.61 -25.90
C LEU A 285 -16.25 -7.89 -25.77
N PHE A 286 -15.31 -7.96 -24.83
CA PHE A 286 -14.52 -9.18 -24.59
C PHE A 286 -15.43 -10.32 -24.11
N HIS A 287 -16.27 -10.06 -23.11
CA HIS A 287 -17.24 -11.04 -22.61
C HIS A 287 -18.27 -11.38 -23.68
N LEU A 288 -18.79 -10.38 -24.41
CA LEU A 288 -19.67 -10.63 -25.55
C LEU A 288 -19.03 -11.57 -26.59
N GLN A 289 -17.77 -11.32 -26.96
CA GLN A 289 -17.01 -12.15 -27.90
C GLN A 289 -16.80 -13.59 -27.36
N LYS A 290 -16.64 -13.77 -26.05
CA LYS A 290 -16.55 -15.09 -25.40
C LYS A 290 -17.84 -15.89 -25.60
N TYR A 291 -19.00 -15.29 -25.36
CA TYR A 291 -20.31 -15.94 -25.61
C TYR A 291 -20.54 -16.22 -27.09
N ILE A 292 -20.24 -15.28 -27.98
CA ILE A 292 -20.35 -15.46 -29.43
C ILE A 292 -19.45 -16.61 -29.91
N THR A 293 -18.21 -16.68 -29.41
CA THR A 293 -17.27 -17.74 -29.79
C THR A 293 -17.73 -19.10 -29.32
N ALA A 294 -18.28 -19.20 -28.10
CA ALA A 294 -18.84 -20.45 -27.61
C ALA A 294 -20.07 -20.92 -28.42
N ALA A 295 -20.94 -19.99 -28.83
CA ALA A 295 -22.15 -20.29 -29.61
C ALA A 295 -21.86 -20.63 -31.08
N ILE A 296 -21.01 -19.87 -31.76
CA ILE A 296 -20.82 -19.90 -33.22
C ILE A 296 -19.55 -20.68 -33.62
N LYS A 297 -18.64 -20.97 -32.68
CA LYS A 297 -17.37 -21.68 -32.91
C LYS A 297 -16.48 -21.02 -33.98
N GLU A 298 -15.97 -21.76 -34.96
CA GLU A 298 -15.02 -21.29 -35.99
C GLU A 298 -15.70 -20.68 -37.23
N ASP A 299 -17.03 -20.55 -37.26
CA ASP A 299 -17.78 -20.03 -38.41
C ASP A 299 -17.59 -18.51 -38.59
N LYS A 300 -16.55 -18.17 -39.36
CA LYS A 300 -16.16 -16.78 -39.63
C LYS A 300 -17.22 -15.99 -40.39
N LYS A 301 -18.00 -16.62 -41.25
CA LYS A 301 -19.03 -15.93 -42.05
C LYS A 301 -20.17 -15.48 -41.13
N THR A 302 -20.70 -16.40 -40.34
CA THR A 302 -21.78 -16.10 -39.39
C THR A 302 -21.33 -15.09 -38.34
N LYS A 303 -20.10 -15.19 -37.81
CA LYS A 303 -19.56 -14.17 -36.90
C LYS A 303 -19.53 -12.76 -37.51
N ARG A 304 -19.17 -12.62 -38.79
CA ARG A 304 -19.17 -11.31 -39.47
C ARG A 304 -20.57 -10.74 -39.62
N GLU A 305 -21.54 -11.57 -40.00
CA GLU A 305 -22.95 -11.16 -40.10
C GLU A 305 -23.52 -10.77 -38.73
N PHE A 306 -23.15 -11.52 -37.71
CA PHE A 306 -23.50 -11.26 -36.32
C PHE A 306 -23.02 -9.87 -35.85
N TRP A 307 -21.72 -9.59 -36.01
CA TRP A 307 -21.15 -8.30 -35.63
C TRP A 307 -21.76 -7.14 -36.44
N LYS A 308 -22.06 -7.35 -37.73
CA LYS A 308 -22.79 -6.35 -38.52
C LYS A 308 -24.18 -6.04 -37.94
N ALA A 309 -24.92 -7.06 -37.50
CA ALA A 309 -26.23 -6.87 -36.88
C ALA A 309 -26.12 -6.13 -35.54
N ILE A 310 -25.14 -6.50 -34.70
CA ILE A 310 -24.83 -5.82 -33.43
C ILE A 310 -24.55 -4.33 -33.65
N PHE A 311 -23.63 -3.98 -34.57
CA PHE A 311 -23.29 -2.57 -34.82
C PHE A 311 -24.41 -1.76 -35.49
N LYS A 312 -25.37 -2.43 -36.13
CA LYS A 312 -26.59 -1.82 -36.67
C LYS A 312 -27.73 -1.73 -35.64
N ALA A 313 -27.50 -2.16 -34.40
CA ALA A 313 -28.53 -2.26 -33.36
C ALA A 313 -29.75 -3.12 -33.77
N ASP A 314 -29.53 -4.16 -34.57
CA ASP A 314 -30.59 -5.05 -35.05
C ASP A 314 -30.75 -6.28 -34.15
N LYS A 315 -31.50 -6.11 -33.05
CA LYS A 315 -31.75 -7.17 -32.06
C LYS A 315 -32.44 -8.38 -32.67
N GLN A 316 -33.36 -8.14 -33.59
CA GLN A 316 -34.12 -9.19 -34.24
C GLN A 316 -33.19 -10.07 -35.08
N LYS A 317 -32.36 -9.46 -35.91
CA LYS A 317 -31.42 -10.20 -36.76
C LYS A 317 -30.41 -11.00 -35.95
N VAL A 318 -29.92 -10.44 -34.84
CA VAL A 318 -29.04 -11.14 -33.90
C VAL A 318 -29.70 -12.42 -33.36
N ASN A 319 -30.95 -12.32 -32.92
CA ASN A 319 -31.70 -13.48 -32.42
C ASN A 319 -32.00 -14.50 -33.52
N GLU A 320 -32.36 -14.06 -34.73
CA GLU A 320 -32.57 -14.95 -35.88
C GLU A 320 -31.33 -15.79 -36.19
N LEU A 321 -30.14 -15.16 -36.21
CA LEU A 321 -28.87 -15.86 -36.46
C LEU A 321 -28.58 -16.92 -35.38
N LEU A 322 -28.87 -16.63 -34.11
CA LEU A 322 -28.72 -17.63 -33.03
C LEU A 322 -29.73 -18.76 -33.16
N THR A 323 -30.99 -18.46 -33.49
CA THR A 323 -32.02 -19.49 -33.72
C THR A 323 -31.67 -20.39 -34.92
N GLN A 324 -31.15 -19.82 -36.00
CA GLN A 324 -30.62 -20.60 -37.13
C GLN A 324 -29.48 -21.50 -36.67
N LYS A 325 -28.52 -20.95 -35.91
CA LYS A 325 -27.38 -21.73 -35.43
C LYS A 325 -27.78 -22.86 -34.47
N TYR A 326 -28.77 -22.61 -33.62
CA TYR A 326 -29.35 -23.62 -32.74
C TYR A 326 -29.90 -24.81 -33.55
N LYS A 327 -30.65 -24.53 -34.63
CA LYS A 327 -31.21 -25.55 -35.52
C LYS A 327 -30.14 -26.29 -36.31
N GLU A 328 -29.16 -25.57 -36.88
CA GLU A 328 -28.03 -26.17 -37.62
C GLU A 328 -27.22 -27.15 -36.78
N LEU A 329 -27.04 -26.85 -35.50
CA LEU A 329 -26.28 -27.69 -34.57
C LEU A 329 -27.12 -28.81 -33.95
N GLU A 330 -28.38 -28.98 -34.36
CA GLU A 330 -29.32 -29.98 -33.86
C GLU A 330 -29.36 -30.04 -32.32
N LEU A 331 -29.27 -28.87 -31.68
CA LEU A 331 -29.20 -28.78 -30.22
C LEU A 331 -30.55 -29.12 -29.60
N ASN A 332 -30.51 -29.91 -28.53
CA ASN A 332 -31.66 -30.26 -27.72
C ASN A 332 -31.52 -29.68 -26.31
N GLY A 333 -32.63 -29.15 -25.76
CA GLY A 333 -32.67 -28.59 -24.42
C GLY A 333 -32.32 -27.10 -24.33
N THR A 334 -32.66 -26.50 -23.20
CA THR A 334 -32.56 -25.05 -22.96
C THR A 334 -31.16 -24.60 -22.53
N GLU A 335 -30.29 -25.53 -22.14
CA GLU A 335 -28.96 -25.21 -21.62
C GLU A 335 -27.85 -25.62 -22.59
N ASN A 336 -27.47 -24.72 -23.48
CA ASN A 336 -26.37 -24.90 -24.42
C ASN A 336 -25.68 -23.56 -24.73
N PRO A 337 -24.53 -23.55 -25.43
CA PRO A 337 -23.80 -22.31 -25.70
C PRO A 337 -24.61 -21.26 -26.50
N VAL A 338 -25.50 -21.69 -27.40
CA VAL A 338 -26.30 -20.79 -28.23
C VAL A 338 -27.38 -20.10 -27.41
N THR A 339 -28.13 -20.84 -26.59
CA THR A 339 -29.14 -20.26 -25.70
C THR A 339 -28.52 -19.40 -24.61
N LYS A 340 -27.36 -19.79 -24.05
CA LYS A 340 -26.60 -18.96 -23.11
C LYS A 340 -26.17 -17.62 -23.73
N CYS A 341 -25.66 -17.65 -24.97
CA CYS A 341 -25.31 -16.44 -25.72
C CYS A 341 -26.54 -15.56 -25.99
N GLN A 342 -27.66 -16.17 -26.40
CA GLN A 342 -28.91 -15.46 -26.67
C GLN A 342 -29.44 -14.74 -25.42
N THR A 343 -29.52 -15.45 -24.30
CA THR A 343 -29.96 -14.89 -23.01
C THR A 343 -29.01 -13.76 -22.56
N TYR A 344 -27.70 -13.98 -22.64
CA TYR A 344 -26.71 -12.97 -22.26
C TYR A 344 -26.84 -11.68 -23.07
N ILE A 345 -26.98 -11.79 -24.40
CA ILE A 345 -27.18 -10.64 -25.29
C ILE A 345 -28.48 -9.91 -24.99
N ASN A 346 -29.58 -10.66 -24.83
CA ASN A 346 -30.88 -10.06 -24.59
C ASN A 346 -30.94 -9.32 -23.25
N ASN A 347 -30.30 -9.87 -22.20
CA ASN A 347 -30.21 -9.27 -20.87
C ASN A 347 -29.28 -8.04 -20.80
N ASN A 348 -28.42 -7.86 -21.81
CA ASN A 348 -27.44 -6.78 -21.87
C ASN A 348 -27.61 -5.89 -23.11
N TRP A 349 -28.76 -5.97 -23.77
CA TRP A 349 -28.98 -5.31 -25.05
C TRP A 349 -28.79 -3.80 -25.00
N ASP A 350 -29.21 -3.15 -23.91
CA ASP A 350 -29.04 -1.70 -23.74
C ASP A 350 -27.56 -1.30 -23.74
N GLY A 351 -26.71 -2.08 -23.06
CA GLY A 351 -25.26 -1.88 -23.05
C GLY A 351 -24.59 -2.17 -24.39
N ILE A 352 -25.14 -3.10 -25.17
CA ILE A 352 -24.70 -3.37 -26.55
C ILE A 352 -25.08 -2.19 -27.46
N ASN A 353 -26.32 -1.71 -27.34
CA ASN A 353 -26.86 -0.64 -28.17
C ASN A 353 -26.13 0.71 -27.94
N SER A 354 -25.55 0.91 -26.75
CA SER A 354 -24.69 2.06 -26.46
C SER A 354 -23.57 2.28 -27.48
N TYR A 355 -23.01 1.21 -28.07
CA TYR A 355 -21.99 1.34 -29.12
C TYR A 355 -22.51 1.97 -30.41
N SER A 356 -23.80 1.84 -30.70
CA SER A 356 -24.45 2.48 -31.85
C SER A 356 -24.85 3.92 -31.52
N LEU A 357 -25.34 4.17 -30.30
CA LEU A 357 -25.80 5.50 -29.85
C LEU A 357 -24.66 6.48 -29.57
N TYR A 358 -23.57 6.00 -28.97
CA TYR A 358 -22.48 6.83 -28.41
C TYR A 358 -21.11 6.51 -29.04
N LYS A 359 -21.11 6.06 -30.29
CA LYS A 359 -19.92 5.54 -31.01
C LYS A 359 -18.68 6.43 -30.93
N LYS A 360 -18.85 7.76 -30.89
CA LYS A 360 -17.74 8.73 -30.88
C LYS A 360 -17.11 8.92 -29.50
N GLU A 361 -17.83 8.56 -28.44
CA GLU A 361 -17.43 8.79 -27.05
C GLU A 361 -16.90 7.51 -26.40
N ILE A 362 -17.46 6.34 -26.71
CA ILE A 362 -17.02 5.09 -26.08
C ILE A 362 -15.59 4.72 -26.47
N THR A 363 -14.72 4.56 -25.48
CA THR A 363 -13.29 4.29 -25.68
C THR A 363 -12.89 2.81 -25.69
N GLY A 364 -13.80 1.92 -25.27
CA GLY A 364 -13.56 0.49 -25.05
C GLY A 364 -13.66 0.11 -23.56
N CYS A 365 -13.34 -1.15 -23.26
CA CYS A 365 -13.18 -1.68 -21.91
C CYS A 365 -11.85 -2.42 -21.84
N SER A 366 -11.12 -2.25 -20.75
CA SER A 366 -9.81 -2.85 -20.46
C SER A 366 -9.79 -3.66 -19.16
N ALA A 367 -10.97 -3.93 -18.59
CA ALA A 367 -11.14 -4.47 -17.25
C ALA A 367 -10.37 -5.78 -17.01
N GLU A 368 -10.39 -6.73 -17.95
CA GLU A 368 -9.64 -7.99 -17.87
C GLU A 368 -8.14 -7.79 -17.56
N SER A 369 -7.49 -6.82 -18.23
CA SER A 369 -6.08 -6.51 -17.98
C SER A 369 -5.89 -5.93 -16.58
N HIS A 370 -6.78 -5.01 -16.18
CA HIS A 370 -6.72 -4.37 -14.87
C HIS A 370 -7.04 -5.34 -13.73
N VAL A 371 -8.01 -6.24 -13.87
CA VAL A 371 -8.28 -7.34 -12.94
C VAL A 371 -7.04 -8.21 -12.81
N SER A 372 -6.43 -8.61 -13.93
CA SER A 372 -5.24 -9.46 -13.93
C SER A 372 -4.05 -8.81 -13.21
N HIS A 373 -3.79 -7.53 -13.48
CA HIS A 373 -2.65 -6.79 -12.92
C HIS A 373 -2.91 -6.26 -11.50
N VAL A 374 -4.10 -5.78 -11.19
CA VAL A 374 -4.42 -5.20 -9.88
C VAL A 374 -4.79 -6.28 -8.88
N LEU A 375 -5.65 -7.22 -9.26
CA LEU A 375 -6.17 -8.25 -8.36
C LEU A 375 -5.43 -9.58 -8.50
N SER A 376 -5.56 -10.24 -9.65
CA SER A 376 -5.22 -11.64 -9.80
C SER A 376 -3.75 -11.92 -9.49
N GLU A 377 -2.85 -11.01 -9.87
CA GLU A 377 -1.41 -11.13 -9.58
C GLU A 377 -1.10 -11.45 -8.11
N ARG A 378 -1.88 -10.89 -7.18
CA ARG A 378 -1.70 -11.12 -5.75
C ARG A 378 -2.73 -12.06 -5.14
N LEU A 379 -3.95 -12.09 -5.68
CA LEU A 379 -5.11 -12.71 -5.06
C LEU A 379 -5.43 -14.12 -5.58
N SER A 380 -5.15 -14.43 -6.86
CA SER A 380 -5.65 -15.67 -7.49
C SER A 380 -4.68 -16.38 -8.47
N ARG A 381 -3.65 -15.71 -9.02
CA ARG A 381 -2.73 -16.30 -10.03
C ARG A 381 -1.92 -17.51 -9.54
N ARG A 382 -1.73 -17.65 -8.23
CA ARG A 382 -1.02 -18.77 -7.59
C ARG A 382 -1.96 -19.48 -6.63
N PRO A 383 -1.74 -20.78 -6.31
CA PRO A 383 -2.50 -21.45 -5.27
C PRO A 383 -2.40 -20.71 -3.94
N ILE A 384 -3.46 -20.00 -3.58
CA ILE A 384 -3.58 -19.21 -2.36
C ILE A 384 -5.03 -19.24 -1.91
N SER A 385 -5.23 -19.23 -0.59
CA SER A 385 -6.55 -19.09 0.00
C SER A 385 -6.58 -17.96 1.01
N TRP A 386 -7.73 -17.29 1.10
CA TRP A 386 -7.89 -16.09 1.90
C TRP A 386 -8.97 -16.27 2.96
N SER A 387 -8.78 -15.62 4.10
CA SER A 387 -9.94 -15.19 4.88
C SER A 387 -10.63 -14.04 4.14
N LYS A 388 -11.95 -13.92 4.22
CA LYS A 388 -12.69 -12.80 3.62
C LYS A 388 -12.16 -11.41 4.01
N VAL A 389 -11.90 -11.19 5.30
CA VAL A 389 -11.32 -9.94 5.82
C VAL A 389 -9.94 -9.66 5.18
N GLY A 390 -9.11 -10.69 5.06
CA GLY A 390 -7.79 -10.60 4.44
C GLY A 390 -7.85 -10.27 2.94
N ALA A 391 -8.75 -10.91 2.21
CA ALA A 391 -8.98 -10.61 0.79
C ALA A 391 -9.48 -9.18 0.59
N HIS A 392 -10.49 -8.77 1.37
CA HIS A 392 -11.04 -7.42 1.32
C HIS A 392 -9.96 -6.35 1.58
N LYS A 393 -9.15 -6.51 2.64
CA LYS A 393 -8.06 -5.56 2.94
C LYS A 393 -6.95 -5.58 1.88
N MET A 394 -6.55 -6.76 1.40
CA MET A 394 -5.53 -6.86 0.35
C MET A 394 -5.99 -6.20 -0.95
N ALA A 395 -7.24 -6.44 -1.37
CA ALA A 395 -7.83 -5.83 -2.55
C ALA A 395 -7.85 -4.30 -2.47
N LYS A 396 -8.25 -3.73 -1.32
CA LYS A 396 -8.16 -2.28 -1.06
C LYS A 396 -6.74 -1.75 -1.20
N LEU A 397 -5.75 -2.42 -0.60
CA LEU A 397 -4.35 -2.00 -0.69
C LEU A 397 -3.80 -2.07 -2.12
N ARG A 398 -4.18 -3.10 -2.89
CA ARG A 398 -3.83 -3.22 -4.31
C ARG A 398 -4.45 -2.10 -5.15
N ALA A 399 -5.70 -1.74 -4.89
CA ALA A 399 -6.37 -0.62 -5.55
C ALA A 399 -5.68 0.72 -5.26
N ILE A 400 -5.35 1.01 -4.00
CA ILE A 400 -4.61 2.24 -3.63
C ILE A 400 -3.28 2.33 -4.38
N LYS A 401 -2.52 1.23 -4.41
CA LYS A 401 -1.24 1.17 -5.14
C LYS A 401 -1.43 1.38 -6.64
N ALA A 402 -2.50 0.82 -7.22
CA ALA A 402 -2.85 1.00 -8.63
C ALA A 402 -3.28 2.45 -8.96
N SER A 403 -3.87 3.18 -8.01
CA SER A 403 -4.17 4.62 -8.12
C SER A 403 -2.91 5.51 -8.08
N GLY A 404 -1.71 4.95 -7.98
CA GLY A 404 -0.45 5.69 -7.95
C GLY A 404 -0.07 6.24 -6.58
N ILE A 405 -0.77 5.83 -5.51
CA ILE A 405 -0.51 6.29 -4.15
C ILE A 405 0.61 5.45 -3.51
N LEU A 406 1.60 6.14 -2.95
CA LEU A 406 2.64 5.53 -2.14
C LEU A 406 2.07 5.12 -0.78
N LEU A 407 1.82 3.82 -0.60
CA LEU A 407 1.24 3.27 0.63
C LEU A 407 2.04 3.65 1.88
N LYS A 408 3.37 3.71 1.75
CA LYS A 408 4.26 4.10 2.84
C LYS A 408 3.92 5.50 3.36
N ASP A 409 3.78 6.46 2.45
CA ASP A 409 3.51 7.85 2.80
C ASP A 409 2.15 8.01 3.45
N VAL A 410 1.12 7.32 2.96
CA VAL A 410 -0.23 7.41 3.54
C VAL A 410 -0.28 6.85 4.96
N ILE A 411 0.33 5.69 5.18
CA ILE A 411 0.37 5.05 6.51
C ILE A 411 1.14 5.93 7.50
N LEU A 412 2.28 6.47 7.06
CA LEU A 412 3.09 7.37 7.86
C LEU A 412 2.36 8.67 8.15
N LYS A 413 1.72 9.30 7.16
CA LYS A 413 0.96 10.54 7.33
C LYS A 413 -0.15 10.41 8.37
N GLN A 414 -0.94 9.33 8.31
CA GLN A 414 -1.98 9.05 9.32
C GLN A 414 -1.42 8.95 10.74
N GLN A 415 -0.20 8.41 10.90
CA GLN A 415 0.42 8.31 12.21
C GLN A 415 1.08 9.62 12.64
N TYR A 416 1.74 10.36 11.74
CA TYR A 416 2.47 11.58 12.04
C TYR A 416 1.57 12.81 12.26
N GLU A 417 0.39 12.88 11.65
CA GLU A 417 -0.54 14.01 11.86
C GLU A 417 -0.92 14.20 13.34
N CYS A 418 -0.79 13.13 14.16
CA CYS A 418 -1.04 13.16 15.60
C CYS A 418 0.21 13.41 16.47
N LEU A 419 1.42 13.46 15.89
CA LEU A 419 2.68 13.48 16.65
C LEU A 419 3.34 14.85 16.67
N LYS A 420 3.81 15.23 17.86
CA LYS A 420 4.65 16.42 18.03
C LYS A 420 6.11 16.04 17.78
N PRO A 421 6.93 16.93 17.19
CA PRO A 421 8.37 16.73 17.10
C PRO A 421 8.97 16.40 18.47
N ILE A 422 9.95 15.51 18.51
CA ILE A 422 10.63 15.17 19.76
C ILE A 422 11.42 16.39 20.24
N GLU A 423 10.87 17.09 21.23
CA GLU A 423 11.54 18.23 21.86
C GLU A 423 12.40 17.79 23.04
N ILE A 424 13.70 17.64 22.77
CA ILE A 424 14.71 17.52 23.81
C ILE A 424 14.93 18.93 24.42
N PRO A 425 15.06 19.08 25.75
CA PRO A 425 15.23 20.39 26.37
C PRO A 425 16.34 21.22 25.72
N LYS A 426 16.11 22.51 25.41
CA LYS A 426 17.06 23.38 24.70
C LYS A 426 18.45 23.43 25.36
N GLN A 427 18.50 23.38 26.69
CA GLN A 427 19.73 23.33 27.46
C GLN A 427 20.55 22.06 27.18
N THR A 428 19.89 20.93 26.93
CA THR A 428 20.49 19.67 26.50
C THR A 428 21.14 19.84 25.13
N ILE A 429 20.37 20.36 24.16
CA ILE A 429 20.83 20.55 22.77
C ILE A 429 22.01 21.53 22.73
N TYR A 430 21.95 22.64 23.47
CA TYR A 430 23.03 23.61 23.53
C TYR A 430 24.32 23.01 24.10
N LYS A 431 24.23 22.26 25.21
CA LYS A 431 25.38 21.56 25.80
C LYS A 431 25.94 20.47 24.89
N ALA A 432 25.06 19.72 24.21
CA ALA A 432 25.45 18.76 23.17
C ALA A 432 26.30 19.42 22.08
N LYS A 433 25.81 20.54 21.54
CA LYS A 433 26.49 21.30 20.49
C LYS A 433 27.84 21.84 20.96
N GLN A 434 27.94 22.33 22.19
CA GLN A 434 29.23 22.77 22.75
C GLN A 434 30.22 21.62 22.92
N GLN A 435 29.77 20.45 23.37
CA GLN A 435 30.65 19.28 23.45
C GLN A 435 31.06 18.76 22.09
N LEU A 436 30.15 18.71 21.11
CA LEU A 436 30.48 18.37 19.73
C LEU A 436 31.49 19.37 19.15
N LYS A 437 31.41 20.66 19.50
CA LYS A 437 32.46 21.63 19.15
C LYS A 437 33.80 21.32 19.82
N LYS A 438 33.80 20.95 21.11
CA LYS A 438 35.03 20.53 21.83
C LYS A 438 35.64 19.27 21.23
N ILE A 439 34.83 18.25 20.99
CA ILE A 439 35.20 17.02 20.29
C ILE A 439 35.76 17.38 18.91
N LYS A 440 35.03 18.13 18.08
CA LYS A 440 35.55 18.60 16.78
C LYS A 440 36.88 19.32 16.91
N SER A 441 37.08 20.21 17.87
CA SER A 441 38.38 20.87 18.07
C SER A 441 39.48 19.91 18.56
N THR A 442 39.13 18.84 19.28
CA THR A 442 40.06 17.77 19.68
C THR A 442 40.40 16.84 18.51
N TYR A 443 39.44 16.59 17.62
CA TYR A 443 39.55 15.72 16.44
C TYR A 443 39.92 16.47 15.14
N GLU A 444 39.92 17.79 15.08
CA GLU A 444 40.62 18.56 14.02
C GLU A 444 42.13 18.27 14.06
N ASN A 445 42.63 17.76 15.18
CA ASN A 445 43.96 17.17 15.33
C ASN A 445 43.99 15.64 15.06
N ILE A 446 43.11 15.06 14.21
CA ILE A 446 43.21 13.66 13.71
C ILE A 446 44.45 13.50 12.79
N ILE A 447 45.63 13.66 13.36
CA ILE A 447 46.90 13.17 12.78
C ILE A 447 47.51 12.10 13.71
N SER A 448 46.92 11.84 14.89
CA SER A 448 47.50 10.97 15.92
C SER A 448 46.69 9.71 16.25
N LEU A 449 45.96 9.12 15.30
CA LEU A 449 45.46 7.75 15.48
C LEU A 449 46.64 6.76 15.35
N PRO A 450 46.80 5.77 16.26
CA PRO A 450 47.92 4.81 16.20
C PRO A 450 48.02 4.06 14.86
N ILE A 451 46.87 3.81 14.22
CA ILE A 451 46.78 3.14 12.91
C ILE A 451 47.38 3.97 11.76
N LEU A 452 47.50 5.30 11.93
CA LEU A 452 48.10 6.24 10.97
C LEU A 452 49.61 6.42 11.17
N GLN A 453 50.13 6.01 12.33
CA GLN A 453 51.57 6.03 12.66
C GLN A 453 52.30 4.81 12.10
N ASN A 454 51.60 3.70 11.87
CA ASN A 454 52.16 2.53 11.20
C ASN A 454 52.30 2.80 9.69
N LYS A 455 53.52 3.08 9.25
CA LYS A 455 53.86 3.31 7.85
C LYS A 455 53.92 1.95 7.14
N LYS A 456 53.00 1.72 6.17
CA LYS A 456 53.02 0.67 5.11
C LYS A 456 51.94 -0.44 5.20
N THR A 457 50.69 -0.12 5.48
CA THR A 457 49.56 -0.99 5.06
C THR A 457 48.66 -0.24 4.08
N LEU A 458 48.11 -0.96 3.10
CA LEU A 458 47.13 -0.42 2.14
C LEU A 458 45.93 0.22 2.87
N THR A 459 45.51 -0.38 3.99
CA THR A 459 44.45 0.13 4.86
C THR A 459 44.80 1.50 5.47
N SER A 460 46.04 1.68 5.95
CA SER A 460 46.53 2.97 6.48
C SER A 460 46.55 4.07 5.40
N GLN A 461 46.92 3.73 4.16
CA GLN A 461 46.92 4.66 3.03
C GLN A 461 45.50 5.03 2.57
N ALA A 462 44.57 4.07 2.54
CA ALA A 462 43.17 4.29 2.19
C ALA A 462 42.44 5.15 3.23
N ILE A 463 42.69 4.93 4.52
CA ILE A 463 42.10 5.75 5.59
C ILE A 463 42.67 7.18 5.55
N LYS A 464 43.97 7.36 5.28
CA LYS A 464 44.58 8.70 5.09
C LYS A 464 43.96 9.46 3.92
N SER A 465 43.72 8.80 2.79
CA SER A 465 43.14 9.46 1.61
C SER A 465 41.68 9.86 1.83
N LEU A 466 40.91 9.09 2.60
CA LEU A 466 39.54 9.42 2.99
C LEU A 466 39.49 10.61 3.96
N LEU A 467 40.39 10.66 4.95
CA LEU A 467 40.46 11.77 5.93
C LEU A 467 40.91 13.09 5.29
N LEU A 468 41.83 13.04 4.32
CA LEU A 468 42.25 14.23 3.56
C LEU A 468 41.13 14.80 2.69
N ARG A 469 40.17 13.97 2.24
CA ARG A 469 39.01 14.42 1.46
C ARG A 469 37.91 15.08 2.30
N SER A 470 37.89 14.85 3.62
CA SER A 470 36.93 15.46 4.55
C SER A 470 37.40 16.79 5.16
N ALA A 471 38.63 17.22 4.84
CA ALA A 471 39.27 18.45 5.34
C ALA A 471 39.23 19.62 4.33
N ILE A 472 38.53 19.44 3.20
CA ILE A 472 38.13 20.46 2.22
C ILE A 472 36.61 20.55 2.28
#